data_AF-A0A970ZXQ8-F1
#
_entry.id   AF-A0A970ZXQ8-F1
#
_cell.length_a   1.000
_cell.length_b   1.000
_cell.length_c   1.000
_cell.angle_alpha   90.00
_cell.angle_beta   90.00
_cell.angle_gamma   90.00
#
_symmetry.space_group_name_H-M   'P 1'
#
loop_
_entity.id
_entity.type
_entity.pdbx_description
1 polymer ?
#
loop_
_entity_poly.entity_id
_entity_poly.type
_entity_poly.pdbx_seq_one_letter_code
_entity_poly.pdbx_strand_id
1 'polypeptide(L)'
;MVVTALEDGRVTTDPVLFHPDEGGQPPDSGTIGEANVIGVEVVDGQIVHRLDRPLSDGRYMARVDRPRREHTASHHTAQHIISGIAQEQFGLRTTGVHIGLERCTVDFDRKVEWDTVMTLEREVMEVV
;
A
#
# COMPACT_ATOMS: atom_id res chain seq x y z
N MET A 1 -1.97 10.81 -18.68
CA MET A 1 -0.80 9.98 -18.38
C MET A 1 -0.32 9.36 -19.68
N VAL A 2 0.98 9.40 -19.96
CA VAL A 2 1.58 8.70 -21.10
C VAL A 2 1.73 7.24 -20.71
N VAL A 3 1.38 6.34 -21.63
CA VAL A 3 1.46 4.89 -21.49
C VAL A 3 2.44 4.38 -22.52
N THR A 4 3.36 3.52 -22.08
CA THR A 4 4.23 2.74 -22.94
C THR A 4 3.92 1.26 -22.72
N ALA A 5 3.52 0.59 -23.80
CA ALA A 5 3.15 -0.82 -23.79
C ALA A 5 4.38 -1.71 -23.64
N LEU A 6 4.22 -2.76 -22.85
CA LEU A 6 5.16 -3.86 -22.71
C LEU A 6 4.48 -5.16 -23.16
N GLU A 7 5.22 -6.26 -23.11
CA GLU A 7 4.69 -7.60 -23.39
C GLU A 7 3.66 -8.04 -22.32
N ASP A 8 2.74 -8.92 -22.72
CA ASP A 8 1.75 -9.58 -21.86
C ASP A 8 0.75 -8.64 -21.14
N GLY A 9 0.37 -7.53 -21.78
CA GLY A 9 -0.61 -6.60 -21.23
C GLY A 9 -0.09 -5.77 -20.06
N ARG A 10 1.23 -5.63 -19.95
CA ARG A 10 1.90 -4.75 -18.99
C ARG A 10 2.17 -3.39 -19.61
N VAL A 11 2.22 -2.36 -18.78
CA VAL A 11 2.55 -0.99 -19.22
C VAL A 11 3.38 -0.24 -18.18
N THR A 12 4.21 0.68 -18.63
CA THR A 12 4.77 1.75 -17.79
C THR A 12 4.04 3.06 -18.07
N THR A 13 4.13 3.99 -17.13
CA THR A 13 3.37 5.24 -17.19
C THR A 13 4.20 6.44 -16.75
N ASP A 14 3.94 7.59 -17.38
CA ASP A 14 4.54 8.87 -17.01
C ASP A 14 3.46 9.99 -16.97
N PRO A 15 3.25 10.68 -15.83
CA PRO A 15 3.84 10.38 -14.53
C PRO A 15 3.30 9.07 -13.94
N VAL A 16 4.05 8.50 -12.99
CA VAL A 16 3.55 7.36 -12.21
C VAL A 16 2.49 7.84 -11.23
N LEU A 17 1.32 7.19 -11.24
CA LEU A 17 0.17 7.53 -10.41
C LEU A 17 -0.19 6.46 -9.37
N PHE A 18 0.05 5.19 -9.70
CA PHE A 18 -0.31 4.04 -8.87
C PHE A 18 0.87 3.62 -8.00
N HIS A 19 0.60 3.36 -6.72
CA HIS A 19 1.52 2.79 -5.76
C HIS A 19 1.66 1.27 -6.02
N PRO A 20 2.90 0.76 -6.11
CA PRO A 20 3.16 -0.67 -6.26
C PRO A 20 2.92 -1.44 -4.96
N ASP A 21 2.94 -2.77 -5.03
CA ASP A 21 2.99 -3.63 -3.85
C ASP A 21 4.35 -3.47 -3.15
N GLU A 22 4.38 -2.75 -2.03
CA GLU A 22 5.62 -2.44 -1.32
C GLU A 22 5.36 -2.14 0.17
N GLY A 23 6.32 -2.48 1.03
CA GLY A 23 6.26 -2.11 2.46
C GLY A 23 5.11 -2.75 3.25
N GLY A 24 4.51 -3.82 2.72
CA GLY A 24 3.32 -4.46 3.29
C GLY A 24 2.00 -3.78 2.91
N GLN A 25 2.04 -2.69 2.13
CA GLN A 25 0.86 -2.04 1.55
C GLN A 25 0.53 -2.68 0.20
N PRO A 26 -0.73 -3.09 -0.03
CA PRO A 26 -1.11 -3.73 -1.28
C PRO A 26 -1.10 -2.68 -2.40
N PRO A 27 -0.92 -3.12 -3.66
CA PRO A 27 -0.89 -2.21 -4.78
C PRO A 27 -2.25 -1.54 -4.95
N ASP A 28 -2.21 -0.39 -5.61
CA ASP A 28 -3.44 0.24 -6.04
C ASP A 28 -4.15 -0.53 -7.14
N SER A 29 -5.45 -0.28 -7.20
CA SER A 29 -6.32 -0.63 -8.31
C SER A 29 -6.88 0.63 -8.97
N GLY A 30 -7.54 0.45 -10.11
CA GLY A 30 -8.20 1.52 -10.83
C GLY A 30 -8.25 1.23 -12.33
N THR A 31 -8.22 2.28 -13.14
CA THR A 31 -8.27 2.16 -14.59
C THR A 31 -7.25 3.05 -15.29
N ILE A 32 -6.82 2.60 -16.48
CA ILE A 32 -6.07 3.38 -17.47
C ILE A 32 -6.81 3.22 -18.79
N GLY A 33 -7.40 4.31 -19.30
CA GLY A 33 -8.29 4.22 -20.46
C GLY A 33 -9.47 3.28 -20.18
N GLU A 34 -9.60 2.25 -21.01
CA GLU A 34 -10.63 1.20 -20.89
C GLU A 34 -10.15 -0.04 -20.13
N ALA A 35 -8.88 -0.08 -19.71
CA ALA A 35 -8.28 -1.22 -19.04
C ALA A 35 -8.32 -1.08 -17.52
N ASN A 36 -8.61 -2.17 -16.82
CA ASN A 36 -8.51 -2.24 -15.36
C ASN A 36 -7.07 -2.55 -14.96
N VAL A 37 -6.56 -1.83 -13.96
CA VAL A 37 -5.27 -2.11 -13.33
C VAL A 37 -5.49 -3.22 -12.29
N ILE A 38 -4.91 -4.38 -12.56
CA ILE A 38 -5.06 -5.61 -11.75
C ILE A 38 -3.77 -5.98 -10.99
N GLY A 39 -2.75 -5.13 -11.08
CA GLY A 39 -1.50 -5.26 -10.35
C GLY A 39 -0.57 -4.10 -10.67
N VAL A 40 0.25 -3.73 -9.69
CA VAL A 40 1.27 -2.70 -9.81
C VAL A 40 2.49 -3.20 -9.05
N GLU A 41 3.63 -3.27 -9.71
CA GLU A 41 4.85 -3.89 -9.17
C GLU A 41 6.08 -3.10 -9.60
N VAL A 42 7.17 -3.21 -8.83
CA VAL A 42 8.47 -2.67 -9.21
C VAL A 42 9.27 -3.75 -9.92
N VAL A 43 9.56 -3.55 -11.21
CA VAL A 43 10.39 -4.45 -12.02
C VAL A 43 11.62 -3.66 -12.45
N ASP A 44 12.82 -4.14 -12.08
CA ASP A 44 14.09 -3.50 -12.39
C ASP A 44 14.14 -1.99 -12.06
N GLY A 45 13.50 -1.61 -10.95
CA GLY A 45 13.42 -0.22 -10.48
C GLY A 45 12.36 0.64 -11.17
N GLN A 46 11.53 0.08 -12.04
CA GLN A 46 10.42 0.77 -12.71
C GLN A 46 9.06 0.27 -12.24
N ILE A 47 8.10 1.19 -12.10
CA ILE A 47 6.72 0.84 -11.75
C ILE A 47 5.97 0.35 -13.00
N VAL A 48 5.61 -0.93 -12.98
CA VAL A 48 4.92 -1.64 -14.06
C VAL A 48 3.49 -1.95 -13.62
N HIS A 49 2.53 -1.67 -14.49
CA HIS A 49 1.11 -1.91 -14.27
C HIS A 49 0.71 -3.13 -15.11
N ARG A 50 0.07 -4.11 -14.49
CA ARG A 50 -0.57 -5.22 -15.17
C ARG A 50 -2.03 -4.89 -15.42
N LEU A 51 -2.47 -5.03 -16.67
CA LEU A 51 -3.81 -4.69 -17.09
C LEU A 51 -4.64 -5.94 -17.40
N ASP A 52 -5.97 -5.84 -17.28
CA ASP A 52 -6.90 -6.91 -17.69
C ASP A 52 -7.04 -7.05 -19.21
N ARG A 53 -6.59 -6.03 -19.96
CA ARG A 53 -6.53 -5.98 -21.41
C ARG A 53 -5.36 -5.12 -21.87
N PRO A 54 -4.75 -5.41 -23.03
CA PRO A 54 -3.63 -4.62 -23.53
C PRO A 54 -4.06 -3.20 -23.93
N LEU A 55 -3.12 -2.26 -23.80
CA LEU A 55 -3.21 -0.92 -24.38
C LEU A 55 -2.02 -0.69 -25.30
N SER A 56 -2.23 0.10 -26.34
CA SER A 56 -1.13 0.62 -27.17
C SER A 56 -0.44 1.80 -26.50
N ASP A 57 0.75 2.16 -27.00
CA ASP A 57 1.38 3.43 -26.64
C ASP A 57 0.43 4.61 -26.87
N GLY A 58 0.44 5.58 -25.96
CA GLY A 58 -0.40 6.76 -26.13
C GLY A 58 -0.66 7.54 -24.85
N ARG A 59 -1.65 8.44 -24.92
CA ARG A 59 -2.10 9.21 -23.76
C ARG A 59 -3.48 8.74 -23.33
N TYR A 60 -3.57 8.34 -22.07
CA TYR A 60 -4.79 7.86 -21.46
C TYR A 60 -5.12 8.64 -20.21
N MET A 61 -6.41 8.72 -19.92
CA MET A 61 -6.90 9.13 -18.60
C MET A 61 -6.77 7.94 -17.65
N ALA A 62 -6.19 8.17 -16.48
CA ALA A 62 -6.11 7.16 -15.43
C ALA A 62 -6.86 7.61 -14.19
N ARG A 63 -7.41 6.64 -13.48
CA ARG A 63 -8.18 6.85 -12.25
C ARG A 63 -7.78 5.77 -11.25
N VAL A 64 -7.24 6.17 -10.12
CA VAL A 64 -7.01 5.28 -8.98
C VAL A 64 -8.35 5.04 -8.27
N ASP A 65 -8.55 3.84 -7.76
CA ASP A 65 -9.61 3.53 -6.80
C ASP A 65 -9.33 4.30 -5.49
N ARG A 66 -9.94 5.49 -5.41
CA ARG A 66 -9.71 6.43 -4.31
C ARG A 66 -10.09 5.85 -2.95
N PRO A 67 -11.28 5.23 -2.76
CA PRO A 67 -11.60 4.58 -1.49
C PRO A 67 -10.56 3.55 -1.03
N ARG A 68 -10.08 2.69 -1.95
CA ARG A 68 -9.03 1.70 -1.65
C ARG A 68 -7.71 2.38 -1.24
N ARG A 69 -7.28 3.40 -1.98
CA ARG A 69 -6.05 4.16 -1.67
C ARG A 69 -6.15 4.84 -0.31
N GLU A 70 -7.26 5.50 -0.02
CA GLU A 70 -7.46 6.21 1.25
C GLU A 70 -7.49 5.24 2.44
N HIS A 71 -8.15 4.09 2.27
CA HIS A 71 -8.17 3.04 3.27
C HIS A 71 -6.76 2.54 3.58
N THR A 72 -6.01 2.13 2.56
CA THR A 72 -4.64 1.58 2.72
C THR A 72 -3.67 2.61 3.28
N ALA A 73 -3.70 3.86 2.79
CA ALA A 73 -2.86 4.95 3.30
C ALA A 73 -3.15 5.29 4.77
N SER A 74 -4.43 5.28 5.18
CA SER A 74 -4.82 5.51 6.58
C SER A 74 -4.29 4.41 7.50
N HIS A 75 -4.39 3.14 7.08
CA HIS A 75 -3.87 2.02 7.86
C HIS A 75 -2.34 1.99 7.94
N HIS A 76 -1.65 2.37 6.86
CA HIS A 76 -0.19 2.54 6.87
C HIS A 76 0.22 3.63 7.88
N THR A 77 -0.47 4.76 7.86
CA THR A 77 -0.21 5.85 8.83
C THR A 77 -0.46 5.38 10.27
N ALA A 78 -1.59 4.70 10.51
CA ALA A 78 -1.91 4.13 11.81
C ALA A 78 -0.83 3.13 12.26
N GLN A 79 -0.33 2.29 11.36
CA GLN A 79 0.77 1.38 11.66
C GLN A 79 2.03 2.10 12.12
N HIS A 80 2.41 3.22 11.49
CA HIS A 80 3.56 4.01 11.93
C HIS A 80 3.36 4.59 13.32
N ILE A 81 2.16 5.11 13.63
CA ILE A 81 1.83 5.62 14.97
C ILE A 81 1.94 4.49 16.02
N ILE A 82 1.32 3.33 15.75
CA ILE A 82 1.39 2.15 16.61
C ILE A 82 2.84 1.73 16.84
N SER A 83 3.63 1.63 15.77
CA SER A 83 5.03 1.19 15.85
C SER A 83 5.92 2.19 16.59
N GLY A 84 5.71 3.49 16.38
CA GLY A 84 6.43 4.55 17.06
C GLY A 84 6.20 4.50 18.56
N ILE A 85 4.94 4.50 19.00
CA ILE A 85 4.59 4.44 20.43
C ILE A 85 5.04 3.12 21.05
N ALA A 86 4.86 1.99 20.34
CA ALA A 86 5.31 0.68 20.80
C ALA A 86 6.82 0.64 21.07
N GLN A 87 7.61 1.22 20.17
CA GLN A 87 9.06 1.30 20.31
C GLN A 87 9.47 2.27 21.42
N GLU A 88 8.87 3.47 21.48
CA GLU A 88 9.26 4.53 22.42
C GLU A 88 8.87 4.22 23.86
N GLN A 89 7.66 3.73 24.11
CA GLN A 89 7.15 3.52 25.46
C GLN A 89 7.41 2.11 26.00
N PHE A 90 7.43 1.10 25.11
CA PHE A 90 7.51 -0.30 25.52
C PHE A 90 8.76 -1.02 25.00
N GLY A 91 9.59 -0.36 24.18
CA GLY A 91 10.77 -0.99 23.58
C GLY A 91 10.42 -2.20 22.72
N LEU A 92 9.23 -2.20 22.10
CA LEU A 92 8.76 -3.24 21.20
C LEU A 92 9.16 -2.87 19.77
N ARG A 93 10.04 -3.67 19.17
CA ARG A 93 10.53 -3.39 17.82
C ARG A 93 9.64 -4.08 16.80
N THR A 94 9.13 -3.31 15.84
CA THR A 94 8.37 -3.85 14.72
C THR A 94 9.25 -4.73 13.84
N THR A 95 8.81 -5.96 13.59
CA THR A 95 9.51 -6.95 12.75
C THR A 95 8.73 -7.31 11.48
N GLY A 96 7.44 -6.99 11.42
CA GLY A 96 6.57 -7.29 10.29
C GLY A 96 5.36 -6.38 10.25
N VAL A 97 4.89 -6.10 9.05
CA VAL A 97 3.68 -5.32 8.78
C VAL A 97 2.93 -5.97 7.64
N HIS A 98 1.62 -6.09 7.80
CA HIS A 98 0.70 -6.40 6.71
C HIS A 98 -0.45 -5.42 6.75
N ILE A 99 -0.65 -4.69 5.65
CA ILE A 99 -1.83 -3.86 5.45
C ILE A 99 -2.73 -4.61 4.47
N GLY A 100 -3.93 -4.95 4.91
CA GLY A 100 -4.92 -5.64 4.10
C GLY A 100 -6.24 -4.89 4.14
N LEU A 101 -7.12 -5.19 3.18
CA LEU A 101 -8.45 -4.56 3.12
C LEU A 101 -9.43 -5.11 4.17
N GLU A 102 -9.17 -6.32 4.66
CA GLU A 102 -10.01 -6.98 5.68
C GLU A 102 -9.33 -7.00 7.04
N ARG A 103 -8.00 -7.05 7.07
CA ARG A 103 -7.19 -7.16 8.29
C ARG A 103 -5.82 -6.52 8.08
N CYS A 104 -5.35 -5.83 9.11
CA CYS A 104 -3.96 -5.39 9.22
C CYS A 104 -3.26 -6.08 10.39
N THR A 105 -1.95 -6.25 10.31
CA THR A 105 -1.12 -6.74 11.42
C THR A 105 0.14 -5.89 11.58
N VAL A 106 0.57 -5.76 12.83
CA VAL A 106 1.88 -5.24 13.22
C VAL A 106 2.50 -6.29 14.12
N ASP A 107 3.63 -6.83 13.70
CA ASP A 107 4.32 -7.89 14.42
C ASP A 107 5.50 -7.29 15.19
N PHE A 108 5.64 -7.67 16.46
CA PHE A 108 6.73 -7.23 17.33
C PHE A 108 7.73 -8.35 17.60
N ASP A 109 8.95 -7.98 17.97
CA ASP A 109 10.07 -8.90 18.21
C ASP A 109 9.92 -9.81 19.44
N ARG A 110 8.86 -9.63 20.23
CA ARG A 110 8.51 -10.48 21.36
C ARG A 110 7.01 -10.49 21.62
N LYS A 111 6.55 -11.49 22.38
CA LYS A 111 5.17 -11.57 22.85
C LYS A 111 4.82 -10.34 23.68
N VAL A 112 3.65 -9.78 23.42
CA VAL A 112 3.09 -8.63 24.15
C VAL A 112 1.98 -9.13 25.06
N GLU A 113 2.03 -8.78 26.33
CA GLU A 113 0.97 -9.10 27.29
C GLU A 113 -0.23 -8.18 27.08
N TRP A 114 -1.44 -8.66 27.39
CA TRP A 114 -2.68 -7.96 27.05
C TRP A 114 -2.78 -6.56 27.63
N ASP A 115 -2.29 -6.34 28.86
CA ASP A 115 -2.31 -5.01 29.50
C ASP A 115 -1.46 -4.00 28.72
N THR A 116 -0.35 -4.44 28.11
CA THR A 116 0.47 -3.60 27.24
C THR A 116 -0.25 -3.28 25.94
N VAL A 117 -0.96 -4.24 25.34
CA VAL A 117 -1.75 -3.99 24.12
C VAL A 117 -2.86 -2.96 24.38
N MET A 118 -3.60 -3.10 25.48
CA MET A 118 -4.65 -2.16 25.87
C MET A 118 -4.10 -0.75 26.16
N THR A 119 -2.92 -0.68 26.78
CA THR A 119 -2.25 0.60 27.02
C THR A 119 -1.82 1.22 25.69
N LEU A 120 -1.16 0.46 24.82
CA LEU A 120 -0.74 0.91 23.49
C LEU A 120 -1.92 1.45 22.66
N GLU A 121 -3.05 0.73 22.62
CA GLU A 121 -4.24 1.18 21.91
C GLU A 121 -4.71 2.55 22.40
N ARG A 122 -4.82 2.73 23.72
CA ARG A 122 -5.23 4.02 24.31
C ARG A 122 -4.26 5.15 23.94
N GLU A 123 -2.95 4.93 24.09
CA GLU A 123 -1.95 5.95 23.77
C GLU A 123 -1.97 6.32 22.27
N VAL A 124 -2.20 5.35 21.38
CA VAL A 124 -2.36 5.59 19.94
C VAL A 124 -3.58 6.46 19.65
N MET A 125 -4.70 6.22 20.34
CA MET A 125 -5.94 6.98 20.11
C MET A 125 -5.85 8.44 20.58
N GLU A 126 -4.98 8.77 21.54
CA GLU A 126 -4.76 10.17 21.97
C GLU A 126 -3.99 11.01 20.92
N VAL A 127 -3.37 10.36 19.93
CA VAL A 127 -2.62 11.04 18.85
C VAL A 127 -3.50 11.36 17.63
N VAL A 128 -4.65 10.70 17.49
CA VAL A 128 -5.55 10.77 16.32
C VAL A 128 -6.75 11.67 16.58
#